data_AF-A0A8I1RLX4-F1
#
_entry.id   AF-A0A8I1RLX4-F1
#
_cell.length_a   1.000
_cell.length_b   1.000
_cell.length_c   1.000
_cell.angle_alpha   90.00
_cell.angle_beta   90.00
_cell.angle_gamma   90.00
#
_symmetry.space_group_name_H-M   'P 1'
#
loop_
_entity.id
_entity.type
_entity.pdbx_description
1 polymer ?
#
loop_
_entity_poly.entity_id
_entity_poly.type
_entity_poly.pdbx_seq_one_letter_code
_entity_poly.pdbx_strand_id
1 'polypeptide(L)'
;MPGERNQDAGERLLPNGAAIIAAENCPALLTPAEARHFAALLRSEAARMRGENIVAARKQSLTEAVLGEVSGLEHAKDQSGTKHLYAHAHEIRGLAGMAGLSTAGRIANDLCQYLDALPADITLPDPMTVELHVRAIGRAARAPWEAEDVGTAVAETLNRLVARNLTQTRSAVEPVHDAPPEAAKPDAP
;
A
#
# COMPACT_ATOMS: atom_id res chain seq x y z
N MET A 1 -4.12 33.78 40.93
CA MET A 1 -3.08 33.30 40.00
C MET A 1 -3.66 32.20 39.13
N PRO A 2 -4.26 32.53 37.98
CA PRO A 2 -4.57 31.54 36.96
C PRO A 2 -3.40 31.47 35.96
N GLY A 3 -2.89 30.25 35.78
CA GLY A 3 -1.73 29.94 34.96
C GLY A 3 -1.88 30.38 33.51
N GLU A 4 -0.77 30.88 32.99
CA GLU A 4 -0.56 31.23 31.59
C GLU A 4 -0.89 30.02 30.71
N ARG A 5 -1.95 30.15 29.92
CA ARG A 5 -2.16 29.29 28.75
C ARG A 5 -1.13 29.74 27.72
N ASN A 6 -0.07 28.96 27.58
CA ASN A 6 0.92 29.11 26.53
C ASN A 6 0.21 28.88 25.18
N GLN A 7 -0.17 29.98 24.52
CA GLN A 7 -0.75 30.00 23.18
C GLN A 7 0.39 29.88 22.17
N ASP A 8 0.94 28.67 22.04
CA ASP A 8 1.88 28.37 20.94
C ASP A 8 1.08 27.72 19.80
N ALA A 9 0.25 28.53 19.16
CA ALA A 9 -0.56 28.11 18.02
C ALA A 9 0.28 28.18 16.72
N GLY A 10 1.04 27.12 16.48
CA GLY A 10 0.92 26.40 15.19
C GLY A 10 1.57 26.99 13.94
N GLU A 11 2.74 27.62 14.02
CA GLU A 11 3.61 27.82 12.86
C GLU A 11 5.01 27.23 13.13
N ARG A 12 5.25 26.01 12.65
CA ARG A 12 6.60 25.44 12.69
C ARG A 12 7.37 25.98 11.49
N LEU A 13 8.22 26.97 11.70
CA LEU A 13 9.16 27.45 10.68
C LEU A 13 10.20 26.37 10.36
N LEU A 14 10.33 26.07 9.09
CA LEU A 14 11.40 25.26 8.51
C LEU A 14 12.69 26.10 8.40
N PRO A 15 13.87 25.45 8.35
CA PRO A 15 15.17 26.14 8.29
C PRO A 15 15.36 27.09 7.10
N ASN A 16 14.51 26.99 6.08
CA ASN A 16 14.51 27.84 4.89
C ASN A 16 13.54 29.05 5.00
N GLY A 17 12.92 29.27 6.16
CA GLY A 17 11.98 30.36 6.38
C GLY A 17 10.54 30.06 5.93
N ALA A 18 10.24 28.86 5.43
CA ALA A 18 8.87 28.44 5.13
C ALA A 18 8.15 27.97 6.41
N ALA A 19 6.89 28.35 6.61
CA ALA A 19 6.08 27.87 7.73
C ALA A 19 5.23 26.66 7.32
N ILE A 20 5.20 25.61 8.15
CA ILE A 20 4.19 24.56 8.03
C ILE A 20 2.90 25.10 8.63
N ILE A 21 1.91 25.32 7.77
CA ILE A 21 0.58 25.76 8.16
C ILE A 21 -0.24 24.54 8.55
N ALA A 22 -0.83 24.54 9.75
CA ALA A 22 -1.77 23.50 10.16
C ALA A 22 -2.97 23.44 9.19
N ALA A 23 -3.57 22.27 8.98
CA ALA A 23 -4.61 22.09 7.95
C ALA A 23 -5.80 23.04 8.17
N GLU A 24 -6.17 23.29 9.43
CA GLU A 24 -7.18 24.24 9.88
C GLU A 24 -6.86 25.71 9.59
N ASN A 25 -5.57 26.05 9.45
CA ASN A 25 -5.09 27.40 9.17
C ASN A 25 -4.73 27.58 7.69
N CYS A 26 -4.86 26.52 6.88
CA CYS A 26 -4.60 26.59 5.45
C CYS A 26 -5.64 27.52 4.81
N PRO A 27 -5.22 28.62 4.15
CA PRO A 27 -6.15 29.55 3.55
C PRO A 27 -6.99 28.84 2.49
N ALA A 28 -8.30 29.07 2.51
CA ALA A 28 -9.19 28.49 1.52
C ALA A 28 -8.77 28.94 0.10
N LEU A 29 -8.33 27.99 -0.71
CA LEU A 29 -7.89 28.26 -2.09
C LEU A 29 -9.04 28.69 -3.01
N LEU A 30 -10.28 28.35 -2.64
CA LEU A 30 -11.50 28.68 -3.35
C LEU A 30 -12.57 29.12 -2.35
N THR A 31 -13.38 30.10 -2.72
CA THR A 31 -14.61 30.42 -1.99
C THR A 31 -15.61 29.24 -2.06
N PRO A 32 -16.59 29.16 -1.15
CA PRO A 32 -17.61 28.10 -1.21
C PRO A 32 -18.39 28.06 -2.53
N ALA A 33 -18.58 29.21 -3.18
CA ALA A 33 -19.25 29.29 -4.48
C ALA A 33 -18.36 28.74 -5.61
N GLU A 34 -17.08 29.13 -5.64
CA GLU A 34 -16.10 28.63 -6.61
C GLU A 34 -15.86 27.13 -6.43
N ALA A 35 -15.77 26.63 -5.20
CA ALA A 35 -15.63 25.21 -4.91
C ALA A 35 -16.82 24.41 -5.46
N ARG A 36 -18.06 24.89 -5.27
CA ARG A 36 -19.26 24.26 -5.85
C ARG A 36 -19.24 24.26 -7.38
N HIS A 37 -18.86 25.39 -7.98
CA HIS A 37 -18.75 25.51 -9.43
C HIS A 37 -17.68 24.57 -10.00
N PHE A 38 -16.49 24.56 -9.39
CA PHE A 38 -15.40 23.68 -9.78
C PHE A 38 -15.78 22.20 -9.62
N ALA A 39 -16.42 21.82 -8.52
CA ALA A 39 -16.93 20.47 -8.32
C ALA A 39 -18.01 20.08 -9.35
N ALA A 40 -18.81 21.03 -9.84
CA ALA A 40 -19.75 20.79 -10.94
C ALA A 40 -19.02 20.60 -12.28
N LEU A 41 -17.97 21.38 -12.55
CA LEU A 41 -17.12 21.21 -13.74
C LEU A 41 -16.43 19.84 -13.75
N LEU A 42 -15.86 19.41 -12.62
CA LEU A 42 -15.21 18.09 -12.51
C LEU A 42 -16.17 16.93 -12.74
N ARG A 43 -17.44 17.09 -12.34
CA ARG A 43 -18.51 16.09 -12.55
C ARG A 43 -19.20 16.21 -13.90
N SER A 44 -18.80 17.17 -14.73
CA SER A 44 -19.41 17.36 -16.05
C SER A 44 -19.01 16.23 -17.00
N GLU A 45 -19.93 15.88 -17.89
CA GLU A 45 -19.70 14.90 -18.94
C GLU A 45 -18.52 15.29 -19.84
N ALA A 46 -18.37 16.59 -20.13
CA ALA A 46 -17.24 17.11 -20.89
C ALA A 46 -15.89 16.88 -20.18
N ALA A 47 -15.84 16.99 -18.85
CA ALA A 47 -14.63 16.68 -18.09
C ALA A 47 -14.33 15.18 -18.11
N ARG A 48 -15.35 14.33 -17.96
CA ARG A 48 -15.24 12.87 -18.07
C ARG A 48 -14.66 12.46 -19.42
N MET A 49 -15.27 12.90 -20.52
CA MET A 49 -14.80 12.59 -21.88
C MET A 49 -13.37 13.07 -22.14
N ARG A 50 -13.01 14.27 -21.67
CA ARG A 50 -11.62 14.76 -21.79
C ARG A 50 -10.65 13.87 -21.03
N GLY A 51 -10.99 13.46 -19.81
CA GLY A 51 -10.18 12.54 -19.02
C GLY A 51 -9.99 11.20 -19.73
N GLU A 52 -11.09 10.62 -20.21
CA GLU A 52 -11.06 9.34 -20.94
C GLU A 52 -10.21 9.42 -22.21
N ASN A 53 -10.33 10.50 -22.99
CA ASN A 53 -9.52 10.69 -24.20
C ASN A 53 -8.03 10.82 -23.89
N ILE A 54 -7.67 11.53 -22.80
CA ILE A 54 -6.27 11.66 -22.37
C ILE A 54 -5.72 10.30 -21.94
N VAL A 55 -6.47 9.55 -21.12
CA VAL A 55 -6.06 8.21 -20.67
C VAL A 55 -5.93 7.26 -21.85
N ALA A 56 -6.90 7.25 -22.76
CA ALA A 56 -6.86 6.43 -23.98
C ALA A 56 -5.63 6.76 -24.84
N ALA A 57 -5.32 8.04 -25.04
CA ALA A 57 -4.14 8.49 -25.79
C ALA A 57 -2.81 8.10 -25.13
N ARG A 58 -2.80 7.82 -23.82
CA ARG A 58 -1.62 7.43 -23.05
C ARG A 58 -1.59 5.96 -22.66
N LYS A 59 -2.61 5.18 -23.03
CA LYS A 59 -2.78 3.79 -22.58
C LYS A 59 -1.53 2.94 -22.82
N GLN A 60 -0.92 3.03 -24.00
CA GLN A 60 0.29 2.27 -24.32
C GLN A 60 1.46 2.64 -23.40
N SER A 61 1.73 3.94 -23.20
CA SER A 61 2.79 4.39 -22.30
C SER A 61 2.52 4.02 -20.85
N LEU A 62 1.25 4.01 -20.41
CA LEU A 62 0.87 3.54 -19.08
C LEU A 62 1.10 2.03 -18.92
N THR A 63 0.75 1.23 -19.93
CA THR A 63 1.05 -0.21 -19.95
C THR A 63 2.55 -0.46 -19.87
N GLU A 64 3.35 0.26 -20.65
CA GLU A 64 4.81 0.16 -20.63
C GLU A 64 5.39 0.55 -19.27
N ALA A 65 4.88 1.61 -18.64
CA ALA A 65 5.28 2.01 -17.30
C ALA A 65 4.97 0.90 -16.27
N VAL A 66 3.76 0.32 -16.30
CA VAL A 66 3.40 -0.82 -15.42
C VAL A 66 4.33 -2.01 -15.66
N LEU A 67 4.64 -2.36 -16.91
CA LEU A 67 5.57 -3.45 -17.22
C LEU A 67 7.01 -3.16 -16.78
N GLY A 68 7.43 -1.90 -16.81
CA GLY A 68 8.69 -1.44 -16.24
C GLY A 68 8.74 -1.67 -14.73
N GLU A 69 7.68 -1.29 -14.01
CA GLU A 69 7.57 -1.53 -12.56
C GLU A 69 7.49 -3.01 -12.23
N VAL A 70 6.80 -3.83 -13.03
CA VAL A 70 6.78 -5.29 -12.89
C VAL A 70 8.18 -5.87 -13.02
N SER A 71 8.96 -5.39 -14.00
CA SER A 71 10.35 -5.80 -14.17
C SER A 71 11.18 -5.38 -12.96
N GLY A 72 11.01 -4.15 -12.46
CA GLY A 72 11.65 -3.67 -11.24
C GLY A 72 11.32 -4.54 -10.02
N LEU A 73 10.05 -4.92 -9.87
CA LEU A 73 9.57 -5.81 -8.82
C LEU A 73 10.20 -7.21 -8.90
N GLU A 74 10.31 -7.77 -10.12
CA GLU A 74 10.96 -9.06 -10.39
C GLU A 74 12.45 -9.05 -9.98
N HIS A 75 13.15 -7.93 -10.17
CA HIS A 75 14.53 -7.79 -9.70
C HIS A 75 14.61 -7.53 -8.20
N ALA A 76 13.68 -6.76 -7.64
CA ALA A 76 13.66 -6.38 -6.23
C ALA A 76 13.40 -7.58 -5.31
N LYS A 77 12.70 -8.62 -5.77
CA LYS A 77 12.45 -9.83 -4.97
C LYS A 77 13.72 -10.58 -4.58
N ASP A 78 14.77 -10.45 -5.39
CA ASP A 78 16.06 -11.12 -5.18
C ASP A 78 17.02 -10.22 -4.37
N GLN A 79 16.63 -8.97 -4.10
CA GLN A 79 17.37 -8.02 -3.28
C GLN A 79 16.80 -8.06 -1.86
N SER A 80 17.65 -8.27 -0.86
CA SER A 80 17.22 -8.31 0.54
C SER A 80 16.66 -6.96 1.00
N GLY A 81 15.33 -6.80 0.99
CA GLY A 81 14.66 -5.63 1.58
C GLY A 81 13.22 -5.41 1.12
N THR A 82 12.32 -5.16 2.08
CA THR A 82 10.89 -4.88 1.83
C THR A 82 10.65 -3.55 1.12
N LYS A 83 11.55 -2.58 1.25
CA LYS A 83 11.37 -1.21 0.72
C LYS A 83 11.24 -1.18 -0.80
N HIS A 84 12.10 -1.91 -1.52
CA HIS A 84 12.08 -1.92 -2.99
C HIS A 84 10.88 -2.70 -3.52
N LEU A 85 10.55 -3.83 -2.88
CA LEU A 85 9.32 -4.58 -3.17
C LEU A 85 8.07 -3.71 -3.01
N TYR A 86 7.98 -2.99 -1.89
CA TYR A 86 6.84 -2.12 -1.60
C TYR A 86 6.75 -0.98 -2.62
N ALA A 87 7.86 -0.32 -2.95
CA ALA A 87 7.88 0.80 -3.90
C ALA A 87 7.31 0.38 -5.27
N HIS A 88 7.83 -0.70 -5.86
CA HIS A 88 7.34 -1.16 -7.17
C HIS A 88 5.89 -1.65 -7.11
N ALA A 89 5.50 -2.39 -6.06
CA ALA A 89 4.12 -2.83 -5.89
C ALA A 89 3.15 -1.65 -5.75
N HIS A 90 3.56 -0.59 -5.05
CA HIS A 90 2.77 0.62 -4.85
C HIS A 90 2.54 1.39 -6.15
N GLU A 91 3.57 1.53 -6.98
CA GLU A 91 3.46 2.17 -8.30
C GLU A 91 2.58 1.35 -9.25
N ILE A 92 2.75 0.03 -9.30
CA ILE A 92 1.88 -0.87 -10.09
C ILE A 92 0.41 -0.68 -9.68
N ARG A 93 0.13 -0.67 -8.38
CA ARG A 93 -1.23 -0.43 -7.86
C ARG A 93 -1.82 0.89 -8.37
N GLY A 94 -1.03 1.97 -8.36
CA GLY A 94 -1.49 3.30 -8.78
C GLY A 94 -1.72 3.42 -10.29
N LEU A 95 -0.87 2.79 -11.10
CA LEU A 95 -0.88 2.94 -12.55
C LEU A 95 -1.78 1.92 -13.27
N ALA A 96 -1.90 0.70 -12.73
CA ALA A 96 -2.54 -0.42 -13.42
C ALA A 96 -4.01 -0.16 -13.77
N GLY A 97 -4.75 0.56 -12.93
CA GLY A 97 -6.15 0.93 -13.22
C GLY A 97 -6.27 1.78 -14.49
N MET A 98 -5.37 2.74 -14.68
CA MET A 98 -5.36 3.62 -15.86
C MET A 98 -4.87 2.90 -17.13
N ALA A 99 -4.00 1.89 -16.98
CA ALA A 99 -3.54 1.05 -18.08
C ALA A 99 -4.57 0.00 -18.54
N GLY A 100 -5.66 -0.20 -17.77
CA GLY A 100 -6.60 -1.29 -18.01
C GLY A 100 -6.09 -2.67 -17.55
N LEU A 101 -5.18 -2.69 -16.57
CA LEU A 101 -4.56 -3.89 -15.99
C LEU A 101 -5.04 -4.10 -14.55
N SER A 102 -6.34 -3.93 -14.30
CA SER A 102 -6.93 -3.87 -12.96
C SER A 102 -6.57 -5.06 -12.05
N THR A 103 -6.53 -6.28 -12.60
CA THR A 103 -6.12 -7.48 -11.87
C THR A 103 -4.69 -7.37 -11.35
N ALA A 104 -3.74 -6.87 -12.15
CA ALA A 104 -2.36 -6.67 -11.71
C ALA A 104 -2.29 -5.65 -10.57
N GLY A 105 -3.03 -4.55 -10.68
CA GLY A 105 -3.12 -3.53 -9.63
C GLY A 105 -3.70 -4.06 -8.32
N ARG A 106 -4.72 -4.92 -8.39
CA ARG A 106 -5.31 -5.57 -7.21
C ARG A 106 -4.31 -6.49 -6.51
N ILE A 107 -3.64 -7.37 -7.25
CA ILE A 107 -2.67 -8.30 -6.67
C ILE A 107 -1.45 -7.53 -6.10
N ALA A 108 -1.04 -6.43 -6.73
CA ALA A 108 0.00 -5.55 -6.21
C ALA A 108 -0.43 -4.85 -4.91
N ASN A 109 -1.70 -4.44 -4.80
CA ASN A 109 -2.24 -3.93 -3.54
C ASN A 109 -2.21 -4.98 -2.43
N ASP A 110 -2.57 -6.24 -2.74
CA ASP A 110 -2.54 -7.34 -1.77
C ASP A 110 -1.11 -7.59 -1.27
N LEU A 111 -0.11 -7.49 -2.15
CA LEU A 111 1.30 -7.53 -1.77
C LEU A 111 1.69 -6.36 -0.85
N CYS A 112 1.27 -5.12 -1.13
CA CYS A 112 1.50 -3.99 -0.23
C CYS A 112 0.91 -4.26 1.16
N GLN A 113 -0.33 -4.73 1.23
CA GLN A 113 -1.00 -5.03 2.51
C GLN A 113 -0.29 -6.13 3.29
N TYR A 114 0.21 -7.16 2.60
CA TYR A 114 1.02 -8.20 3.24
C TYR A 114 2.30 -7.60 3.86
N LEU A 115 3.03 -6.76 3.11
CA LEU A 115 4.25 -6.12 3.59
C LEU A 115 3.99 -5.18 4.77
N ASP A 116 2.88 -4.43 4.74
CA ASP A 116 2.46 -3.55 5.83
C ASP A 116 2.03 -4.32 7.09
N ALA A 117 1.54 -5.55 6.94
CA ALA A 117 1.07 -6.39 8.03
C ALA A 117 2.19 -7.19 8.73
N LEU A 118 3.43 -7.11 8.23
CA LEU A 118 4.56 -7.78 8.86
C LEU A 118 4.84 -7.18 10.25
N PRO A 119 5.08 -8.01 11.28
CA PRO A 119 5.56 -7.57 12.57
C PRO A 119 6.85 -6.73 12.47
N ALA A 120 7.00 -5.73 13.34
CA ALA A 120 8.13 -4.78 13.30
C ALA A 120 9.51 -5.42 13.53
N ASP A 121 9.53 -6.59 14.17
CA ASP A 121 10.71 -7.42 14.42
C ASP A 121 11.08 -8.33 13.24
N ILE A 122 10.24 -8.37 12.20
CA ILE A 122 10.48 -9.12 10.97
C ILE A 122 11.03 -8.21 9.90
N THR A 123 12.29 -8.44 9.60
CA THR A 123 13.04 -7.67 8.60
C THR A 123 12.90 -8.22 7.18
N LEU A 124 12.45 -9.48 7.04
CA LEU A 124 12.30 -10.15 5.75
C LEU A 124 10.93 -10.85 5.62
N PRO A 125 10.20 -10.59 4.52
CA PRO A 125 8.95 -11.28 4.24
C PRO A 125 9.20 -12.75 3.90
N ASP A 126 8.20 -13.61 4.09
CA ASP A 126 8.23 -14.98 3.57
C ASP A 126 8.53 -14.99 2.06
N PRO A 127 9.65 -15.61 1.61
CA PRO A 127 10.08 -15.56 0.23
C PRO A 127 9.10 -16.22 -0.74
N MET A 128 8.41 -17.28 -0.31
CA MET A 128 7.44 -17.98 -1.15
C MET A 128 6.21 -17.11 -1.41
N THR A 129 5.72 -16.41 -0.39
CA THR A 129 4.62 -15.44 -0.52
C THR A 129 5.00 -14.35 -1.52
N VAL A 130 6.19 -13.76 -1.38
CA VAL A 130 6.66 -12.73 -2.31
C VAL A 130 6.75 -13.29 -3.73
N GLU A 131 7.41 -14.42 -3.94
CA GLU A 131 7.58 -15.04 -5.27
C GLU A 131 6.23 -15.28 -5.96
N LEU A 132 5.24 -15.81 -5.22
CA LEU A 132 3.92 -16.07 -5.76
C LEU A 132 3.18 -14.78 -6.15
N HIS A 133 3.27 -13.72 -5.35
CA HIS A 133 2.67 -12.42 -5.70
C HIS A 133 3.36 -11.82 -6.92
N VAL A 134 4.69 -11.79 -6.96
CA VAL A 134 5.45 -11.21 -8.08
C VAL A 134 5.12 -11.93 -9.39
N ARG A 135 5.08 -13.28 -9.38
CA ARG A 135 4.66 -14.06 -10.56
C ARG A 135 3.23 -13.77 -10.99
N ALA A 136 2.30 -13.69 -10.03
CA ALA A 136 0.89 -13.43 -10.32
C ALA A 136 0.68 -12.02 -10.91
N ILE A 137 1.35 -11.01 -10.36
CA ILE A 137 1.35 -9.64 -10.89
C ILE A 137 1.93 -9.62 -12.31
N GLY A 138 3.09 -10.25 -12.50
CA GLY A 138 3.75 -10.30 -13.80
C GLY A 138 2.93 -11.01 -14.87
N ARG A 139 2.21 -12.08 -14.52
CA ARG A 139 1.27 -12.75 -15.44
C ARG A 139 0.06 -11.87 -15.73
N ALA A 140 -0.54 -11.27 -14.70
CA ALA A 140 -1.71 -10.41 -14.87
C ALA A 140 -1.43 -9.18 -15.74
N ALA A 141 -0.22 -8.61 -15.65
CA ALA A 141 0.20 -7.47 -16.46
C ALA A 141 0.49 -7.84 -17.93
N ARG A 142 1.04 -9.03 -18.19
CA ARG A 142 1.44 -9.48 -19.54
C ARG A 142 0.35 -10.21 -20.31
N ALA A 143 -0.60 -10.83 -19.61
CA ALA A 143 -1.73 -11.57 -20.19
C ALA A 143 -3.07 -11.10 -19.58
N PRO A 144 -3.49 -9.84 -19.83
CA PRO A 144 -4.63 -9.24 -19.15
C PRO A 144 -5.95 -9.98 -19.39
N TRP A 145 -6.17 -10.55 -20.57
CA TRP A 145 -7.37 -11.34 -20.88
C TRP A 145 -7.48 -12.60 -20.01
N GLU A 146 -6.39 -13.37 -19.86
CA GLU A 146 -6.37 -14.52 -18.93
C GLU A 146 -6.55 -14.08 -17.48
N ALA A 147 -6.08 -12.88 -17.15
CA ALA A 147 -6.15 -12.30 -15.82
C ALA A 147 -7.57 -11.85 -15.44
N GLU A 148 -8.41 -11.50 -16.41
CA GLU A 148 -9.83 -11.24 -16.17
C GLU A 148 -10.57 -12.54 -15.81
N ASP A 149 -10.25 -13.64 -16.51
CA ASP A 149 -10.91 -14.93 -16.31
C ASP A 149 -10.52 -15.61 -14.98
N VAL A 150 -9.23 -15.63 -14.64
CA VAL A 150 -8.71 -16.44 -13.52
C VAL A 150 -8.13 -15.59 -12.38
N GLY A 151 -7.92 -14.29 -12.60
CA GLY A 151 -7.19 -13.44 -11.67
C GLY A 151 -7.87 -13.26 -10.31
N THR A 152 -9.19 -13.35 -10.23
CA THR A 152 -9.91 -13.30 -8.94
C THR A 152 -9.63 -14.53 -8.09
N ALA A 153 -9.67 -15.73 -8.67
CA ALA A 153 -9.34 -16.96 -7.96
C ALA A 153 -7.88 -16.98 -7.50
N VAL A 154 -6.96 -16.41 -8.31
CA VAL A 154 -5.55 -16.25 -7.95
C VAL A 154 -5.41 -15.31 -6.74
N ALA A 155 -6.00 -14.12 -6.79
CA ALA A 155 -5.94 -13.14 -5.70
C ALA A 155 -6.51 -13.72 -4.39
N GLU A 156 -7.66 -14.37 -4.43
CA GLU A 156 -8.26 -15.02 -3.25
C GLU A 156 -7.38 -16.13 -2.66
N THR A 157 -6.69 -16.89 -3.52
CA THR A 157 -5.78 -17.95 -3.08
C THR A 157 -4.53 -17.36 -2.43
N LEU A 158 -3.98 -16.27 -2.99
CA LEU A 158 -2.86 -15.55 -2.39
C LEU A 158 -3.23 -14.94 -1.04
N ASN A 159 -4.40 -14.32 -0.93
CA ASN A 159 -4.88 -13.74 0.33
C ASN A 159 -5.05 -14.78 1.44
N ARG A 160 -5.55 -15.99 1.11
CA ARG A 160 -5.62 -17.11 2.06
C ARG A 160 -4.23 -17.58 2.49
N LEU A 161 -3.26 -17.62 1.58
CA LEU A 161 -1.88 -17.97 1.89
C LEU A 161 -1.25 -16.94 2.83
N VAL A 162 -1.42 -15.65 2.54
CA VAL A 162 -0.95 -14.53 3.36
C VAL A 162 -1.52 -14.61 4.77
N ALA A 163 -2.84 -14.79 4.91
CA ALA A 163 -3.48 -14.89 6.22
C ALA A 163 -2.90 -16.04 7.05
N ARG A 164 -2.65 -17.20 6.42
CA ARG A 164 -2.02 -18.34 7.10
C ARG A 164 -0.60 -18.02 7.53
N ASN A 165 0.20 -17.44 6.63
CA ASN A 165 1.61 -17.14 6.90
C ASN A 165 1.74 -16.08 8.00
N LEU A 166 0.98 -14.99 7.95
CA LEU A 166 0.96 -13.98 9.02
C LEU A 166 0.55 -14.59 10.37
N THR A 167 -0.41 -15.51 10.39
CA THR A 167 -0.79 -16.21 11.64
C THR A 167 0.35 -17.05 12.19
N GLN A 168 1.00 -17.87 11.35
CA GLN A 168 2.14 -18.71 11.76
C GLN A 168 3.31 -17.86 12.25
N THR A 169 3.61 -16.79 11.53
CA THR A 169 4.66 -15.85 11.85
C THR A 169 4.41 -15.16 13.20
N ARG A 170 3.17 -14.74 13.47
CA ARG A 170 2.80 -14.12 14.76
C ARG A 170 2.90 -15.11 15.93
N SER A 171 2.45 -16.36 15.74
CA SER A 171 2.57 -17.42 16.74
C SER A 171 4.01 -17.84 17.02
N ALA A 172 4.93 -17.64 16.08
CA ALA A 172 6.36 -17.89 16.29
C ALA A 172 7.06 -16.77 17.07
N VAL A 173 6.48 -15.56 17.07
CA VAL A 173 7.01 -14.36 17.73
C VAL A 173 6.50 -14.23 19.17
N GLU A 174 5.32 -14.76 19.50
CA GLU A 174 4.86 -14.88 20.89
C GLU A 174 5.65 -15.98 21.62
N PRO A 175 6.47 -15.66 22.65
CA PRO A 175 7.08 -16.70 23.46
C PRO A 175 5.99 -17.37 24.29
N VAL A 176 6.05 -18.71 24.38
CA VAL A 176 5.31 -19.53 25.34
C VAL A 176 5.61 -19.00 26.75
N HIS A 177 4.75 -18.14 27.27
CA HIS A 177 4.83 -17.61 28.63
C HIS A 177 3.85 -18.35 29.54
N ASP A 178 3.85 -19.68 29.50
CA ASP A 178 3.14 -20.53 30.46
C ASP A 178 4.00 -21.75 30.81
N ALA A 179 5.06 -21.52 31.58
CA ALA A 179 5.59 -22.56 32.46
C ALA A 179 4.80 -22.46 33.78
N PRO A 180 4.12 -23.53 34.23
CA PRO A 180 3.45 -23.52 35.53
C PRO A 180 4.48 -23.29 36.66
N PRO A 181 4.12 -22.62 37.76
CA PRO A 181 5.01 -22.46 38.89
C PRO A 181 5.38 -23.85 39.43
N GLU A 182 6.67 -24.16 39.40
CA GLU A 182 7.26 -25.35 40.00
C GLU A 182 6.85 -25.40 41.48
N ALA A 183 6.02 -26.39 41.83
CA ALA A 183 5.57 -26.59 43.19
C ALA A 183 6.79 -26.90 44.08
N ALA A 184 7.05 -26.02 45.04
CA ALA A 184 8.04 -26.21 46.08
C ALA A 184 7.84 -27.57 46.75
N LYS A 185 8.89 -28.41 46.74
CA LYS A 185 8.91 -29.68 47.48
C LYS A 185 8.77 -29.37 48.97
N PRO A 186 7.96 -30.14 49.73
CA PRO A 186 7.94 -30.03 51.17
C PRO A 186 9.23 -30.65 51.74
N ASP A 187 9.90 -29.91 52.61
CA ASP A 187 10.96 -30.45 53.46
C ASP A 187 10.38 -31.62 54.28
N ALA A 188 11.00 -32.78 54.14
CA ALA A 188 10.72 -33.98 54.92
C ALA A 188 11.60 -33.98 56.19
N PRO A 189 11.19 -34.69 57.26
CA PRO A 189 11.42 -34.34 58.66
C PRO A 189 12.84 -34.52 59.19
#